data_AF-D2U9T3-F1
#
_entry.id   AF-D2U9T3-F1
#
_cell.length_a   1.000
_cell.length_b   1.000
_cell.length_c   1.000
_cell.angle_alpha   90.00
_cell.angle_beta   90.00
_cell.angle_gamma   90.00
#
_symmetry.space_group_name_H-M   'P 1'
#
loop_
_entity.id
_entity.type
_entity.pdbx_description
1 polymer ?
#
loop_
_entity_poly.entity_id
_entity_poly.type
_entity_poly.pdbx_seq_one_letter_code
_entity_poly.pdbx_strand_id
1 'polypeptide(L)' 'MRELTANEIEIVDGGTLAGDIAFTAASGWSAGVMGTGVGLVFGGPVGGIAGGLVGFGIGVGAGIGYILAQPR' A
#
# COMPACT_ATOMS: atom_id res chain seq x y z
N MET A 1 18.79 4.78 30.58
CA MET A 1 18.10 4.18 29.42
C MET A 1 18.28 2.68 29.54
N ARG A 2 17.20 1.90 29.48
CA ARG A 2 17.26 0.43 29.56
C ARG A 2 17.55 -0.11 28.16
N GLU A 3 18.45 -1.08 28.03
CA GLU A 3 18.59 -1.83 26.78
C GLU A 3 17.30 -2.63 26.52
N LEU A 4 16.82 -2.52 25.29
CA LEU A 4 15.67 -3.28 24.81
C LEU A 4 16.17 -4.65 24.35
N THR A 5 15.37 -5.67 24.59
CA THR A 5 15.60 -7.00 24.03
C THR A 5 15.44 -6.96 22.50
N ALA A 6 16.10 -7.85 21.76
CA ALA A 6 15.98 -7.92 20.30
C ALA A 6 14.52 -7.99 19.82
N ASN A 7 13.66 -8.68 20.59
CA ASN A 7 12.23 -8.82 20.30
C ASN A 7 11.46 -7.50 20.52
N GLU A 8 11.83 -6.70 21.51
CA GLU A 8 11.24 -5.36 21.71
C GLU A 8 11.70 -4.38 20.62
N ILE A 9 12.89 -4.56 20.05
CA ILE A 9 13.38 -3.78 18.91
C ILE A 9 12.60 -4.15 17.65
N GLU A 10 12.41 -5.44 17.38
CA GLU A 10 11.69 -5.95 16.21
C GLU A 10 10.19 -5.63 16.24
N ILE A 11 9.59 -5.49 17.42
CA ILE A 11 8.18 -5.04 17.59
C ILE A 11 8.01 -3.55 17.25
N VAL A 12 9.03 -2.74 17.49
CA VAL A 12 9.01 -1.29 17.19
C VAL A 12 9.49 -1.01 15.76
N ASP A 13 10.28 -1.92 15.19
CA ASP A 13 10.70 -1.85 13.80
C ASP A 13 9.50 -2.15 12.89
N GLY A 14 9.00 -1.11 12.22
CA GLY A 14 7.88 -1.21 11.28
C GLY A 14 8.20 -2.07 10.05
N GLY A 15 9.46 -2.45 9.84
CA GLY A 15 9.96 -3.27 8.72
C GLY A 15 9.69 -4.78 8.86
N THR A 16 8.55 -5.19 9.40
CA THR A 16 8.17 -6.62 9.40
C THR A 16 7.51 -7.00 8.07
N LEU A 17 7.66 -8.27 7.65
CA LEU A 17 6.99 -8.79 6.45
C LEU A 17 5.47 -8.58 6.48
N ALA A 18 4.86 -8.72 7.66
CA ALA A 18 3.44 -8.49 7.86
C ALA A 18 3.07 -7.01 7.68
N GLY A 19 3.90 -6.09 8.19
CA GLY A 19 3.74 -4.65 7.98
C GLY A 19 3.86 -4.24 6.51
N ASP A 20 4.85 -4.79 5.81
CA ASP A 20 5.07 -4.58 4.38
C ASP A 20 3.86 -5.02 3.54
N ILE A 21 3.31 -6.21 3.82
CA ILE A 21 2.11 -6.73 3.14
C ILE A 21 0.91 -5.84 3.45
N ALA A 22 0.70 -5.46 4.71
CA ALA A 22 -0.41 -4.62 5.12
C ALA A 22 -0.35 -3.24 4.46
N PHE A 23 0.84 -2.64 4.39
CA PHE A 23 1.07 -1.36 3.73
C PHE A 23 0.79 -1.44 2.23
N THR A 24 1.26 -2.51 1.57
CA THR A 24 1.03 -2.74 0.13
C THR A 24 -0.46 -2.94 -0.18
N ALA A 25 -1.18 -3.69 0.66
CA ALA A 25 -2.62 -3.88 0.51
C ALA A 25 -3.40 -2.57 0.73
N ALA A 26 -3.02 -1.78 1.74
CA ALA A 26 -3.65 -0.50 2.04
C ALA A 26 -3.42 0.55 0.94
N SER A 27 -2.18 0.66 0.45
CA SER A 27 -1.83 1.54 -0.67
C SER A 27 -2.56 1.13 -1.96
N GLY A 28 -2.62 -0.17 -2.26
CA GLY A 28 -3.44 -0.71 -3.33
C GLY A 28 -4.92 -0.33 -3.20
N TRP A 29 -5.54 -0.64 -2.07
CA TRP A 29 -6.97 -0.38 -1.86
C TRP A 29 -7.33 1.11 -1.95
N SER A 30 -6.56 1.97 -1.28
CA SER A 30 -6.79 3.42 -1.31
C SER A 30 -6.69 3.99 -2.73
N ALA A 31 -5.67 3.61 -3.49
CA ALA A 31 -5.51 4.03 -4.87
C ALA A 31 -6.61 3.46 -5.78
N GLY A 32 -7.07 2.23 -5.52
CA GLY A 32 -8.19 1.61 -6.24
C GLY A 32 -9.52 2.32 -6.01
N VAL A 33 -9.82 2.75 -4.77
CA VAL A 33 -11.04 3.54 -4.49
C VAL A 33 -10.99 4.89 -5.20
N MET A 34 -9.83 5.56 -5.16
CA MET A 34 -9.64 6.83 -5.88
C MET A 34 -9.77 6.66 -7.40
N GLY A 35 -9.12 5.63 -7.95
CA GLY A 35 -9.22 5.29 -9.37
C GLY A 35 -10.65 4.93 -9.79
N THR A 36 -11.41 4.26 -8.93
CA THR A 36 -12.84 3.99 -9.15
C THR A 36 -13.62 5.29 -9.22
N GLY A 37 -13.43 6.20 -8.25
CA GLY A 37 -14.12 7.49 -8.22
C GLY A 37 -13.85 8.33 -9.47
N VAL A 38 -12.58 8.50 -9.84
CA VAL A 38 -12.18 9.22 -11.05
C VAL A 38 -12.71 8.53 -12.30
N GLY A 39 -12.60 7.20 -12.37
CA GLY A 39 -13.09 6.40 -13.47
C GLY A 39 -14.60 6.51 -13.69
N LEU A 40 -15.39 6.55 -12.61
CA LEU A 40 -16.84 6.76 -12.67
C LEU A 40 -17.19 8.14 -13.24
N VAL A 41 -16.44 9.18 -12.85
CA VAL A 41 -16.68 10.55 -13.29
C VAL A 41 -16.46 10.70 -14.80
N PHE A 42 -15.38 10.13 -15.33
CA PHE A 42 -15.00 10.36 -16.73
C PHE A 42 -15.44 9.26 -17.70
N GLY A 43 -15.66 8.04 -17.23
CA GLY A 43 -15.96 6.87 -18.07
C GLY A 43 -17.20 6.09 -17.65
N GLY A 44 -18.01 6.60 -16.70
CA GLY A 44 -19.19 5.91 -16.21
C GLY A 44 -18.85 4.57 -15.54
N PRO A 45 -19.78 3.60 -15.51
CA PRO A 45 -19.59 2.34 -14.79
C PRO A 45 -18.35 1.54 -15.22
N VAL A 46 -18.10 1.47 -16.54
CA VAL A 46 -16.92 0.77 -17.09
C VAL A 46 -15.64 1.52 -16.73
N GLY A 47 -15.66 2.85 -16.81
CA GLY A 47 -14.55 3.69 -16.36
C GLY A 47 -14.26 3.49 -14.88
N GLY A 48 -15.27 3.37 -14.03
CA GLY A 48 -15.12 3.08 -12.61
C GLY A 48 -14.42 1.75 -12.34
N ILE A 49 -14.84 0.67 -12.99
CA ILE A 49 -14.21 -0.65 -12.84
C ILE A 49 -12.77 -0.61 -13.34
N ALA A 50 -12.53 -0.09 -14.54
CA ALA A 50 -11.20 -0.01 -15.13
C ALA A 50 -10.27 0.88 -14.31
N GLY A 51 -10.74 2.06 -13.91
CA GLY A 51 -10.01 3.01 -13.07
C GLY A 51 -9.69 2.42 -11.70
N GLY A 52 -10.61 1.66 -11.11
CA GLY A 52 -10.38 0.98 -9.84
C GLY A 52 -9.29 -0.08 -9.91
N LEU A 53 -9.30 -0.92 -10.95
CA LEU A 53 -8.27 -1.94 -11.17
C LEU A 53 -6.90 -1.33 -11.44
N VAL A 54 -6.84 -0.30 -12.30
CA VAL A 54 -5.60 0.42 -12.61
C VAL A 54 -5.07 1.13 -11.37
N GLY A 55 -5.94 1.83 -10.63
CA GLY A 55 -5.59 2.50 -9.38
C GLY A 55 -5.04 1.53 -8.35
N PHE A 56 -5.68 0.37 -8.17
CA PHE A 56 -5.18 -0.67 -7.27
C PHE A 56 -3.79 -1.17 -7.67
N GLY A 57 -3.58 -1.46 -8.96
CA GLY A 57 -2.29 -1.90 -9.47
C GLY A 57 -1.17 -0.87 -9.23
N ILE A 58 -1.46 0.42 -9.47
CA ILE A 58 -0.51 1.51 -9.19
C ILE A 58 -0.21 1.61 -7.69
N GLY A 59 -1.23 1.53 -6.84
CA GLY A 59 -1.07 1.60 -5.38
C GLY A 59 -0.22 0.45 -4.83
N VAL A 60 -0.47 -0.78 -5.28
CA VAL A 60 0.37 -1.95 -4.94
C VAL A 60 1.81 -1.74 -5.42
N GLY A 61 1.99 -1.28 -6.65
CA GLY A 61 3.32 -0.98 -7.20
C GLY A 61 4.09 0.07 -6.39
N ALA A 62 3.39 1.12 -5.94
CA ALA A 62 3.96 2.13 -5.05
C ALA A 62 4.31 1.57 -3.67
N GLY A 63 3.48 0.70 -3.10
CA GLY A 63 3.76 -0.01 -1.86
C GLY A 63 5.03 -0.87 -1.94
N ILE A 64 5.17 -1.66 -3.01
CA ILE A 64 6.39 -2.44 -3.29
C ILE A 64 7.60 -1.51 -3.46
N GLY A 65 7.45 -0.42 -4.23
CA GLY A 65 8.51 0.56 -4.44
C GLY A 65 9.01 1.19 -3.13
N TYR A 66 8.09 1.52 -2.22
CA TYR A 66 8.42 2.03 -0.89
C TYR A 66 9.25 1.00 -0.10
N ILE A 67 8.79 -0.26 -0.05
CA ILE A 67 9.49 -1.35 0.63
C ILE A 67 10.91 -1.58 0.08
N LEU A 68 11.08 -1.49 -1.25
CA LEU A 68 12.38 -1.64 -1.89
C LEU A 68 13.30 -0.44 -1.69
N ALA A 69 12.74 0.74 -1.46
CA ALA A 69 13.50 1.97 -1.24
C ALA A 69 13.98 2.14 0.22
N GLN A 70 13.43 1.37 1.17
CA GLN A 70 13.89 1.42 2.55
C GLN A 70 15.21 0.62 2.70
N PRO A 71 16.28 1.24 3.24
CA PRO A 71 17.46 0.50 3.64
C PRO A 71 17.10 -0.39 4.83
N ARG A 72 17.24 -1.71 4.66
CA ARG A 72 17.13 -2.71 5.72
C ARG A 72 18.49 -2.92 6.38
#